data_AF-A0A327Z3S6-F1
#
_entry.id   AF-A0A327Z3S6-F1
#
_cell.length_a   1.000
_cell.length_b   1.000
_cell.length_c   1.000
_cell.angle_alpha   90.00
_cell.angle_beta   90.00
_cell.angle_gamma   90.00
#
_symmetry.space_group_name_H-M   'P 1'
#
loop_
_entity.id
_entity.type
_entity.pdbx_description
1 polymer ?
#
loop_
_entity_poly.entity_id
_entity_poly.type
_entity_poly.pdbx_seq_one_letter_code
_entity_poly.pdbx_strand_id
1 'polypeptide(L)'
;MPKKRGTSMSQGVRHVKTRLWLSAAATAAGIALIGTGIAVARPATTGVSTALPEPPPAAISQAGSPAAGTNASPDVSTTASNSTDASASTSPGPSESPGASVSASAAAANPSKAPSTTTTSDCGTGAFQAEAVKNGTTWTVRNGESTLITTPDMNTAVQAAIDSLTPNRTTKERVVVRGSGDIPAAGRITMRSFTTLDVCGTINATGATATDRGPIFARGVTDIEVQHVTVTGAPLYGIFMRDVANVKLGQITMRLSGGLGVRIDNGNTGDYTKNVKIDDVYVSGAGSHAVETFGVDGLTIGTVTARNVGESGLLLNKTINATIGTVDAVDAGNGTGYAAFRMANRNGRVGDAYPSNITVGLVKARGGARGIFCVSESGGATIGRVDIAGTGNNAILIENCYNMTIGTKGGTVTGGGEVRLAARAEFPNNKDITLRGFTLKNNTIRETPCADGFTLTGVTLTNATVDRC
;
A
#
# COMPACT_ATOMS: atom_id res chain seq x y z
N MET A 1 -77.05 -35.36 -5.14
CA MET A 1 -76.87 -36.66 -4.44
C MET A 1 -75.37 -36.92 -4.18
N PRO A 2 -74.96 -37.82 -3.26
CA PRO A 2 -73.81 -37.51 -2.37
C PRO A 2 -72.74 -38.61 -2.17
N LYS A 3 -71.63 -38.21 -1.51
CA LYS A 3 -70.76 -38.96 -0.54
C LYS A 3 -69.65 -37.97 -0.08
N LYS A 4 -69.35 -37.59 1.17
CA LYS A 4 -69.70 -37.96 2.57
C LYS A 4 -68.78 -38.98 3.31
N ARG A 5 -67.83 -38.44 4.11
CA ARG A 5 -67.21 -38.86 5.42
C ARG A 5 -66.18 -37.74 5.75
N GLY A 6 -65.87 -37.27 6.98
CA GLY A 6 -65.92 -37.85 8.34
C GLY A 6 -64.50 -38.30 8.73
N THR A 7 -63.86 -37.91 9.85
CA THR A 7 -64.20 -37.16 11.10
C THR A 7 -62.84 -36.54 11.63
N SER A 8 -62.60 -35.83 12.76
CA SER A 8 -63.28 -35.46 14.02
C SER A 8 -62.61 -34.22 14.70
N MET A 9 -62.93 -33.91 15.97
CA MET A 9 -62.31 -32.84 16.80
C MET A 9 -61.26 -33.34 17.81
N SER A 10 -60.31 -32.48 18.22
CA SER A 10 -59.81 -32.38 19.61
C SER A 10 -59.13 -31.01 19.87
N GLN A 11 -58.87 -30.66 21.14
CA GLN A 11 -58.40 -29.33 21.57
C GLN A 11 -56.87 -29.26 21.77
N GLY A 12 -56.30 -28.05 21.74
CA GLY A 12 -54.90 -27.80 22.12
C GLY A 12 -54.62 -26.33 22.48
N VAL A 13 -54.61 -26.01 23.78
CA VAL A 13 -54.31 -24.66 24.30
C VAL A 13 -52.81 -24.46 24.50
N ARG A 14 -52.26 -23.31 24.08
CA ARG A 14 -50.99 -22.76 24.62
C ARG A 14 -51.10 -21.24 24.81
N HIS A 15 -50.50 -20.73 25.88
CA HIS A 15 -50.55 -19.31 26.24
C HIS A 15 -49.49 -18.48 25.51
N VAL A 16 -49.85 -17.24 25.15
CA VAL A 16 -48.90 -16.16 24.90
C VAL A 16 -48.64 -15.42 26.21
N LYS A 17 -47.38 -15.12 26.53
CA LYS A 17 -46.98 -14.26 27.67
C LYS A 17 -46.19 -13.05 27.18
N THR A 18 -46.90 -11.97 26.88
CA THR A 18 -46.32 -10.63 26.72
C THR A 18 -46.01 -10.06 28.11
N ARG A 19 -44.88 -9.37 28.28
CA ARG A 19 -44.67 -8.46 29.43
C ARG A 19 -44.05 -7.15 28.99
N LEU A 20 -44.84 -6.10 29.12
CA LEU A 20 -44.44 -4.70 29.09
C LEU A 20 -43.83 -4.34 30.46
N TRP A 21 -42.85 -3.43 30.51
CA TRP A 21 -42.48 -2.70 31.73
C TRP A 21 -42.19 -1.23 31.39
N LEU A 22 -42.42 -0.35 32.37
CA LEU A 22 -42.61 1.08 32.16
C LEU A 22 -41.51 1.93 32.81
N SER A 23 -41.35 3.15 32.32
CA SER A 23 -40.44 4.17 32.87
C SER A 23 -40.98 4.76 34.19
N ALA A 24 -40.07 5.17 35.08
CA ALA A 24 -40.36 6.09 36.19
C ALA A 24 -39.10 6.90 36.54
N ALA A 25 -39.29 8.14 37.00
CA ALA A 25 -38.24 9.03 37.49
C ALA A 25 -38.72 9.74 38.76
N ALA A 26 -37.78 10.09 39.66
CA ALA A 26 -38.04 10.85 40.89
C ALA A 26 -36.76 11.61 41.30
N THR A 27 -36.89 12.63 42.15
CA THR A 27 -35.88 13.70 42.26
C THR A 27 -35.60 14.14 43.71
N ALA A 28 -34.37 14.61 43.93
CA ALA A 28 -33.97 15.64 44.89
C ALA A 28 -33.81 15.30 46.39
N ALA A 29 -33.16 16.27 47.06
CA ALA A 29 -32.82 16.40 48.48
C ALA A 29 -31.70 15.50 49.03
N GLY A 30 -30.90 16.07 49.93
CA GLY A 30 -29.81 15.42 50.65
C GLY A 30 -29.49 16.17 51.94
N ILE A 31 -28.64 15.57 52.79
CA ILE A 31 -28.10 16.13 54.03
C ILE A 31 -26.65 15.64 54.16
N ALA A 32 -25.77 16.47 54.71
CA ALA A 32 -24.39 16.10 55.02
C ALA A 32 -24.20 15.99 56.53
N LEU A 33 -23.46 14.99 57.01
CA LEU A 33 -22.88 15.02 58.35
C LEU A 33 -21.59 14.20 58.47
N ILE A 34 -20.77 14.63 59.43
CA ILE A 34 -19.38 14.24 59.70
C ILE A 34 -19.32 12.91 60.47
N GLY A 35 -18.26 12.10 60.28
CA GLY A 35 -17.88 11.11 61.31
C GLY A 35 -16.98 9.95 60.88
N THR A 36 -15.70 10.01 61.29
CA THR A 36 -14.80 8.88 61.66
C THR A 36 -15.00 7.49 61.03
N GLY A 37 -13.97 6.97 60.35
CA GLY A 37 -13.96 5.61 59.80
C GLY A 37 -13.49 4.52 60.77
N ILE A 38 -13.83 3.27 60.44
CA ILE A 38 -13.24 2.02 60.94
C ILE A 38 -13.03 1.10 59.73
N ALA A 39 -11.88 0.46 59.61
CA ALA A 39 -11.60 -0.48 58.52
C ALA A 39 -12.15 -1.88 58.84
N VAL A 40 -12.95 -2.45 57.94
CA VAL A 40 -13.40 -3.85 57.99
C VAL A 40 -13.14 -4.51 56.64
N ALA A 41 -12.22 -5.48 56.62
CA ALA A 41 -11.93 -6.26 55.42
C ALA A 41 -13.06 -7.24 55.12
N ARG A 42 -13.35 -7.45 53.83
CA ARG A 42 -14.14 -8.59 53.32
C ARG A 42 -13.38 -9.24 52.16
N PRO A 43 -13.33 -10.59 52.07
CA PRO A 43 -12.51 -11.27 51.08
C PRO A 43 -13.09 -11.14 49.67
N ALA A 44 -12.22 -11.01 48.67
CA ALA A 44 -12.60 -11.09 47.27
C ALA A 44 -12.70 -12.56 46.83
N THR A 45 -13.80 -12.94 46.18
CA THR A 45 -13.98 -14.26 45.58
C THR A 45 -13.40 -14.30 44.17
N THR A 46 -12.41 -15.17 43.93
CA THR A 46 -11.69 -15.29 42.66
C THR A 46 -12.46 -16.16 41.65
N GLY A 47 -13.27 -15.52 40.80
CA GLY A 47 -13.86 -16.15 39.62
C GLY A 47 -12.83 -16.30 38.49
N VAL A 48 -12.18 -17.46 38.39
CA VAL A 48 -11.25 -17.75 37.28
C VAL A 48 -12.04 -18.10 36.02
N SER A 49 -11.87 -17.29 34.97
CA SER A 49 -12.34 -17.59 33.61
C SER A 49 -11.13 -17.86 32.72
N THR A 50 -11.03 -19.07 32.18
CA THR A 50 -9.91 -19.51 31.34
C THR A 50 -10.15 -19.13 29.88
N ALA A 51 -9.72 -17.91 29.50
CA ALA A 51 -9.53 -17.57 28.10
C ALA A 51 -8.27 -18.27 27.55
N LEU A 52 -8.33 -18.75 26.31
CA LEU A 52 -7.17 -19.29 25.59
C LEU A 52 -6.25 -18.13 25.14
N PRO A 53 -4.91 -18.31 25.15
CA PRO A 53 -3.99 -17.26 24.72
C PRO A 53 -4.02 -17.06 23.21
N GLU A 54 -4.19 -15.82 22.77
CA GLU A 54 -3.99 -15.44 21.36
C GLU A 54 -2.48 -15.45 21.00
N PRO A 55 -2.11 -15.78 19.75
CA PRO A 55 -0.73 -15.69 19.30
C PRO A 55 -0.28 -14.22 19.21
N PRO A 56 0.95 -13.88 19.64
CA PRO A 56 1.44 -12.50 19.61
C PRO A 56 1.61 -11.99 18.17
N PRO A 57 1.36 -10.69 17.91
CA PRO A 57 1.60 -10.10 16.60
C PRO A 57 3.10 -10.14 16.26
N ALA A 58 3.42 -10.42 14.99
CA ALA A 58 4.79 -10.49 14.51
C ALA A 58 5.52 -9.16 14.74
N ALA A 59 6.61 -9.19 15.51
CA ALA A 59 7.41 -8.00 15.80
C ALA A 59 8.09 -7.47 14.53
N ILE A 60 8.01 -6.16 14.31
CA ILE A 60 8.78 -5.46 13.28
C ILE A 60 10.23 -5.41 13.78
N SER A 61 11.07 -6.34 13.34
CA SER A 61 12.50 -6.32 13.61
C SER A 61 13.18 -5.21 12.82
N GLN A 62 13.71 -4.21 13.53
CA GLN A 62 14.64 -3.25 12.92
C GLN A 62 15.92 -4.00 12.53
N ALA A 63 16.20 -4.10 11.24
CA ALA A 63 17.44 -4.67 10.75
C ALA A 63 18.62 -3.73 11.08
N GLY A 64 19.49 -4.16 11.99
CA GLY A 64 20.69 -3.41 12.35
C GLY A 64 21.73 -3.39 11.22
N SER A 65 22.51 -2.31 11.16
CA SER A 65 23.59 -2.14 10.19
C SER A 65 24.66 -3.25 10.32
N PRO A 66 25.18 -3.80 9.20
CA PRO A 66 26.32 -4.71 9.27
C PRO A 66 27.58 -3.97 9.74
N ALA A 67 28.33 -4.57 10.66
CA ALA A 67 29.60 -4.05 11.14
C ALA A 67 30.71 -4.23 10.08
N ALA A 68 31.72 -3.36 10.09
CA ALA A 68 32.83 -3.42 9.14
C ALA A 68 33.77 -4.61 9.44
N GLY A 69 33.97 -5.48 8.46
CA GLY A 69 34.99 -6.53 8.51
C GLY A 69 36.36 -6.00 8.08
N THR A 70 37.28 -5.85 9.03
CA THR A 70 38.68 -5.52 8.74
C THR A 70 39.43 -6.75 8.21
N ASN A 71 39.97 -6.68 6.99
CA ASN A 71 40.95 -7.65 6.50
C ASN A 71 42.21 -6.92 6.03
N ALA A 72 43.37 -7.33 6.54
CA ALA A 72 44.65 -6.76 6.17
C ALA A 72 45.27 -7.51 4.97
N SER A 73 45.92 -6.75 4.10
CA SER A 73 47.00 -7.21 3.22
C SER A 73 48.36 -7.04 3.95
N PRO A 74 49.50 -7.49 3.40
CA PRO A 74 49.72 -8.06 2.07
C PRO A 74 50.45 -9.42 2.06
N ASP A 75 50.67 -9.98 0.86
CA ASP A 75 52.06 -10.27 0.45
C ASP A 75 52.23 -10.12 -1.08
N VAL A 76 53.48 -10.09 -1.54
CA VAL A 76 53.91 -9.69 -2.88
C VAL A 76 54.33 -10.90 -3.73
N SER A 77 53.94 -10.89 -5.01
CA SER A 77 54.75 -11.55 -6.04
C SER A 77 54.66 -10.80 -7.38
N THR A 78 55.79 -10.65 -8.04
CA THR A 78 55.96 -9.87 -9.27
C THR A 78 56.21 -10.78 -10.48
N THR A 79 55.48 -10.57 -11.56
CA THR A 79 56.02 -10.83 -12.91
C THR A 79 55.46 -9.81 -13.89
N ALA A 80 56.34 -9.22 -14.70
CA ALA A 80 55.97 -8.32 -15.78
C ALA A 80 56.35 -8.95 -17.12
N SER A 81 55.53 -8.70 -18.14
CA SER A 81 55.90 -8.90 -19.54
C SER A 81 55.13 -7.91 -20.42
N ASN A 82 55.87 -7.12 -21.19
CA ASN A 82 55.29 -6.28 -22.23
C ASN A 82 54.88 -7.14 -23.42
N SER A 83 53.79 -6.75 -24.08
CA SER A 83 53.80 -6.66 -25.54
C SER A 83 52.86 -5.56 -26.03
N THR A 84 53.42 -4.63 -26.78
CA THR A 84 52.70 -3.77 -27.72
C THR A 84 52.35 -4.60 -28.96
N ASP A 85 51.19 -4.37 -29.58
CA ASP A 85 51.20 -3.87 -30.96
C ASP A 85 49.82 -3.35 -31.41
N ALA A 86 49.80 -2.66 -32.57
CA ALA A 86 48.61 -2.01 -33.10
C ALA A 86 48.35 -2.35 -34.58
N SER A 87 47.09 -2.69 -34.90
CA SER A 87 46.47 -2.57 -36.23
C SER A 87 44.94 -2.66 -36.03
N ALA A 88 44.04 -1.85 -36.63
CA ALA A 88 43.98 -1.10 -37.89
C ALA A 88 43.26 -1.87 -39.02
N SER A 89 42.23 -1.22 -39.57
CA SER A 89 41.34 -1.66 -40.67
C SER A 89 40.46 -2.92 -40.38
N THR A 90 39.35 -3.18 -41.08
CA THR A 90 38.72 -2.48 -42.21
C THR A 90 37.18 -2.58 -42.13
N SER A 91 36.45 -1.68 -42.78
CA SER A 91 35.02 -1.80 -43.06
C SER A 91 34.78 -1.78 -44.58
N PRO A 92 33.85 -2.59 -45.12
CA PRO A 92 33.19 -2.32 -46.38
C PRO A 92 31.68 -2.03 -46.21
N GLY A 93 31.12 -1.32 -47.19
CA GLY A 93 29.76 -0.76 -47.16
C GLY A 93 28.63 -1.68 -47.71
N PRO A 94 27.50 -1.07 -48.13
CA PRO A 94 26.21 -1.76 -48.28
C PRO A 94 25.97 -2.41 -49.65
N SER A 95 24.91 -3.22 -49.72
CA SER A 95 24.26 -3.70 -50.95
C SER A 95 22.75 -3.49 -50.85
N GLU A 96 22.06 -3.41 -51.98
CA GLU A 96 20.70 -2.85 -52.10
C GLU A 96 19.56 -3.89 -52.15
N SER A 97 18.34 -3.34 -52.24
CA SER A 97 17.00 -3.93 -52.39
C SER A 97 16.86 -4.95 -53.57
N PRO A 98 15.78 -5.78 -53.67
CA PRO A 98 14.40 -5.26 -53.70
C PRO A 98 13.27 -6.07 -53.02
N GLY A 99 12.33 -5.31 -52.45
CA GLY A 99 10.89 -5.37 -52.75
C GLY A 99 10.12 -6.69 -52.76
N ALA A 100 9.26 -6.88 -51.75
CA ALA A 100 8.06 -7.72 -51.84
C ALA A 100 6.88 -7.04 -51.11
N SER A 101 5.91 -6.51 -51.85
CA SER A 101 4.69 -5.91 -51.29
C SER A 101 3.61 -6.96 -51.02
N VAL A 102 3.14 -7.07 -49.78
CA VAL A 102 1.96 -7.87 -49.41
C VAL A 102 0.91 -7.01 -48.71
N SER A 103 -0.34 -7.17 -49.12
CA SER A 103 -1.43 -6.25 -48.77
C SER A 103 -1.84 -6.32 -47.29
N ALA A 104 -1.91 -5.18 -46.63
CA ALA A 104 -2.49 -5.07 -45.29
C ALA A 104 -4.02 -5.24 -45.37
N SER A 105 -4.55 -6.29 -44.74
CA SER A 105 -5.99 -6.46 -44.56
C SER A 105 -6.50 -5.56 -43.42
N ALA A 106 -7.57 -4.81 -43.67
CA ALA A 106 -8.10 -3.83 -42.73
C ALA A 106 -8.91 -4.49 -41.60
N ALA A 107 -8.25 -4.85 -40.50
CA ALA A 107 -8.90 -5.24 -39.26
C ALA A 107 -9.50 -4.01 -38.55
N ALA A 108 -10.81 -4.01 -38.28
CA ALA A 108 -11.50 -2.89 -37.68
C ALA A 108 -11.01 -2.61 -36.24
N ALA A 109 -10.43 -1.43 -36.02
CA ALA A 109 -9.98 -1.00 -34.71
C ALA A 109 -11.18 -0.56 -33.84
N ASN A 110 -11.54 -1.38 -32.85
CA ASN A 110 -12.41 -0.94 -31.76
C ASN A 110 -11.78 0.29 -31.07
N PRO A 111 -12.53 1.39 -30.83
CA PRO A 111 -11.99 2.57 -30.18
C PRO A 111 -11.71 2.26 -28.70
N SER A 112 -10.46 1.88 -28.41
CA SER A 112 -9.99 1.69 -27.05
C SER A 112 -10.08 3.01 -26.30
N LYS A 113 -11.06 3.12 -25.41
CA LYS A 113 -11.31 4.32 -24.58
C LYS A 113 -10.02 4.68 -23.84
N ALA A 114 -9.38 5.76 -24.27
CA ALA A 114 -8.17 6.25 -23.64
C ALA A 114 -8.41 6.46 -22.14
N PRO A 115 -7.42 6.18 -21.27
CA PRO A 115 -7.55 6.49 -19.85
C PRO A 115 -7.80 7.99 -19.72
N SER A 116 -8.86 8.34 -18.99
CA SER A 116 -9.18 9.74 -18.71
C SER A 116 -8.00 10.38 -17.99
N THR A 117 -7.28 11.27 -18.67
CA THR A 117 -6.30 12.17 -18.05
C THR A 117 -7.08 13.15 -17.18
N THR A 118 -7.35 12.75 -15.94
CA THR A 118 -7.95 13.61 -14.92
C THR A 118 -7.13 14.88 -14.84
N THR A 119 -7.68 16.01 -15.27
CA THR A 119 -7.00 17.31 -15.19
C THR A 119 -6.80 17.65 -13.73
N THR A 120 -5.59 17.42 -13.24
CA THR A 120 -5.17 17.75 -11.88
C THR A 120 -5.22 19.28 -11.76
N SER A 121 -6.17 19.78 -10.99
CA SER A 121 -6.31 21.22 -10.70
C SER A 121 -4.98 21.78 -10.23
N ASP A 122 -4.52 22.90 -10.78
CA ASP A 122 -3.30 23.55 -10.30
C ASP A 122 -3.39 23.81 -8.79
N CYS A 123 -2.33 23.51 -8.05
CA CYS A 123 -2.37 23.53 -6.59
C CYS A 123 -2.85 24.88 -6.05
N GLY A 124 -3.82 24.86 -5.13
CA GLY A 124 -4.32 26.04 -4.46
C GLY A 124 -5.16 26.99 -5.32
N THR A 125 -5.53 26.57 -6.54
CA THR A 125 -6.59 27.20 -7.35
C THR A 125 -7.98 26.69 -6.93
N GLY A 126 -9.06 27.30 -7.44
CA GLY A 126 -10.43 26.95 -7.04
C GLY A 126 -10.79 27.35 -5.61
N ALA A 127 -12.01 27.05 -5.17
CA ALA A 127 -12.53 27.48 -3.86
C ALA A 127 -11.84 26.79 -2.66
N PHE A 128 -11.69 27.52 -1.57
CA PHE A 128 -11.21 27.04 -0.27
C PHE A 128 -11.82 27.89 0.86
N GLN A 129 -11.81 27.37 2.08
CA GLN A 129 -12.35 28.06 3.27
C GLN A 129 -11.22 28.73 4.05
N ALA A 130 -10.11 28.02 4.24
CA ALA A 130 -8.96 28.52 4.98
C ALA A 130 -7.65 28.37 4.19
N GLU A 131 -6.66 29.21 4.50
CA GLU A 131 -5.31 29.10 3.96
C GLU A 131 -4.23 29.42 4.99
N ALA A 132 -3.05 28.82 4.81
CA ALA A 132 -1.83 29.16 5.53
C ALA A 132 -0.77 29.62 4.51
N VAL A 133 -0.41 30.90 4.53
CA VAL A 133 0.48 31.53 3.53
C VAL A 133 1.78 31.97 4.17
N LYS A 134 2.91 31.52 3.62
CA LYS A 134 4.25 31.92 4.09
C LYS A 134 4.76 33.18 3.37
N ASN A 135 5.12 34.19 4.14
CA ASN A 135 5.82 35.39 3.69
C ASN A 135 7.13 35.52 4.47
N GLY A 136 8.28 35.36 3.79
CA GLY A 136 9.58 35.29 4.44
C GLY A 136 9.68 34.11 5.40
N THR A 137 9.96 34.38 6.67
CA THR A 137 9.99 33.39 7.76
C THR A 137 8.63 33.12 8.40
N THR A 138 7.59 33.88 8.06
CA THR A 138 6.33 33.95 8.82
C THR A 138 5.16 33.36 8.05
N TRP A 139 4.39 32.48 8.68
CA TRP A 139 3.08 32.03 8.21
C TRP A 139 1.98 32.95 8.73
N THR A 140 1.06 33.34 7.85
CA THR A 140 -0.22 33.95 8.21
C THR A 140 -1.34 33.00 7.84
N VAL A 141 -2.19 32.66 8.81
CA VAL A 141 -3.34 31.75 8.63
C VAL A 141 -4.62 32.57 8.56
N ARG A 142 -5.48 32.27 7.59
CA ARG A 142 -6.80 32.91 7.41
C ARG A 142 -7.92 31.90 7.23
N ASN A 143 -9.13 32.32 7.57
CA ASN A 143 -10.38 31.68 7.15
C ASN A 143 -11.34 32.80 6.70
N GLY A 144 -11.71 32.80 5.42
CA GLY A 144 -12.19 34.00 4.73
C GLY A 144 -11.19 35.16 4.87
N GLU A 145 -11.71 36.35 5.17
CA GLU A 145 -10.91 37.57 5.39
C GLU A 145 -10.23 37.60 6.78
N SER A 146 -10.72 36.80 7.74
CA SER A 146 -10.26 36.79 9.12
C SER A 146 -8.88 36.16 9.25
N THR A 147 -7.91 36.91 9.77
CA THR A 147 -6.60 36.37 10.16
C THR A 147 -6.67 35.73 11.54
N LEU A 148 -6.30 34.45 11.63
CA LEU A 148 -6.47 33.61 12.82
C LEU A 148 -5.22 33.56 13.69
N ILE A 149 -4.06 33.38 13.06
CA ILE A 149 -2.75 33.35 13.72
C ILE A 149 -1.65 33.77 12.73
N THR A 150 -0.61 34.39 13.27
CA THR A 150 0.66 34.64 12.59
C THR A 150 1.77 33.97 13.39
N THR A 151 2.54 33.06 12.78
CA THR A 151 3.50 32.18 13.47
C THR A 151 4.69 31.81 12.57
N PRO A 152 5.91 31.60 13.10
CA PRO A 152 7.01 31.04 12.30
C PRO A 152 6.86 29.53 12.03
N ASP A 153 6.08 28.79 12.84
CA ASP A 153 5.98 27.34 12.76
C ASP A 153 4.94 26.85 11.74
N MET A 154 5.37 26.01 10.79
CA MET A 154 4.50 25.43 9.77
C MET A 154 3.50 24.44 10.36
N ASN A 155 3.88 23.66 11.38
CA ASN A 155 2.99 22.64 11.93
C ASN A 155 1.75 23.29 12.57
N THR A 156 1.99 24.27 13.44
CA THR A 156 0.98 25.14 14.05
C THR A 156 0.14 25.86 13.00
N ALA A 157 0.76 26.42 11.95
CA ALA A 157 0.04 27.16 10.92
C ALA A 157 -0.98 26.29 10.16
N VAL A 158 -0.56 25.10 9.70
CA VAL A 158 -1.45 24.21 8.94
C VAL A 158 -2.48 23.55 9.86
N GLN A 159 -2.11 23.19 11.09
CA GLN A 159 -3.06 22.65 12.06
C GLN A 159 -4.15 23.68 12.44
N ALA A 160 -3.77 24.95 12.65
CA ALA A 160 -4.73 26.03 12.90
C ALA A 160 -5.66 26.27 11.71
N ALA A 161 -5.18 26.15 10.47
CA ALA A 161 -6.04 26.24 9.29
C ALA A 161 -7.10 25.13 9.26
N ILE A 162 -6.69 23.88 9.51
CA ILE A 162 -7.57 22.70 9.55
C ILE A 162 -8.58 22.76 10.70
N ASP A 163 -8.16 23.23 11.88
CA ASP A 163 -9.01 23.33 13.06
C ASP A 163 -9.93 24.57 13.06
N SER A 164 -9.72 25.50 12.11
CA SER A 164 -10.65 26.62 11.85
C SER A 164 -11.87 26.25 11.00
N LEU A 165 -11.82 25.09 10.32
CA LEU A 165 -12.90 24.61 9.47
C LEU A 165 -14.14 24.21 10.29
N THR A 166 -15.34 24.36 9.73
CA THR A 166 -16.63 24.23 10.40
C THR A 166 -16.73 22.94 11.24
N PRO A 167 -16.91 23.01 12.57
CA PRO A 167 -17.05 21.84 13.43
C PRO A 167 -18.22 20.95 13.02
N ASN A 168 -18.05 19.63 13.12
CA ASN A 168 -19.08 18.62 12.82
C ASN A 168 -19.69 18.69 11.41
N ARG A 169 -19.00 19.34 10.45
CA ARG A 169 -19.35 19.36 9.03
C ARG A 169 -19.55 17.94 8.45
N THR A 170 -20.47 17.82 7.49
CA THR A 170 -20.77 16.60 6.72
C THR A 170 -20.48 16.77 5.22
N THR A 171 -19.90 17.90 4.83
CA THR A 171 -19.44 18.23 3.49
C THR A 171 -17.98 18.67 3.54
N LYS A 172 -17.22 18.36 2.47
CA LYS A 172 -15.78 18.69 2.41
C LYS A 172 -15.54 20.19 2.40
N GLU A 173 -14.75 20.68 3.36
CA GLU A 173 -14.14 22.00 3.33
C GLU A 173 -12.63 21.87 3.04
N ARG A 174 -12.03 22.92 2.46
CA ARG A 174 -10.66 22.88 1.93
C ARG A 174 -9.72 23.90 2.58
N VAL A 175 -8.53 23.42 2.93
CA VAL A 175 -7.36 24.20 3.35
C VAL A 175 -6.33 24.23 2.24
N VAL A 176 -5.81 25.42 1.92
CA VAL A 176 -4.66 25.58 1.02
C VAL A 176 -3.43 26.05 1.80
N VAL A 177 -2.29 25.38 1.63
CA VAL A 177 -1.01 25.77 2.24
C VAL A 177 -0.11 26.31 1.14
N ARG A 178 0.31 27.58 1.24
CA ARG A 178 1.11 28.26 0.22
C ARG A 178 2.52 28.53 0.74
N GLY A 179 3.50 27.75 0.27
CA GLY A 179 4.90 27.84 0.66
C GLY A 179 5.45 26.57 1.32
N SER A 180 6.76 26.58 1.59
CA SER A 180 7.51 25.43 2.14
C SER A 180 8.05 25.73 3.53
N GLY A 181 8.16 24.71 4.39
CA GLY A 181 8.70 24.85 5.74
C GLY A 181 9.02 23.53 6.41
N ASP A 182 9.71 23.63 7.54
CA ASP A 182 10.07 22.50 8.38
C ASP A 182 8.94 22.17 9.36
N ILE A 183 8.81 20.89 9.69
CA ILE A 183 8.10 20.40 10.87
C ILE A 183 8.95 19.35 11.59
N PRO A 184 8.76 19.13 12.91
CA PRO A 184 9.40 18.01 13.60
C PRO A 184 8.94 16.67 13.03
N ALA A 185 9.85 15.71 12.85
CA ALA A 185 9.56 14.35 12.39
C ALA A 185 8.78 13.50 13.43
N ALA A 186 8.74 13.94 14.69
CA ALA A 186 7.82 13.47 15.74
C ALA A 186 6.46 14.20 15.77
N GLY A 187 6.32 15.26 14.98
CA GLY A 187 5.07 16.02 14.81
C GLY A 187 4.10 15.35 13.85
N ARG A 188 2.95 15.99 13.65
CA ARG A 188 1.92 15.59 12.67
C ARG A 188 0.99 16.75 12.34
N ILE A 189 0.49 16.82 11.12
CA ILE A 189 -0.69 17.62 10.76
C ILE A 189 -1.88 16.65 10.78
N THR A 190 -2.83 16.88 11.67
CA THR A 190 -3.93 15.96 11.99
C THR A 190 -5.17 16.32 11.18
N MET A 191 -5.47 15.52 10.15
CA MET A 191 -6.69 15.63 9.35
C MET A 191 -7.94 15.38 10.22
N ARG A 192 -8.98 16.18 10.01
CA ARG A 192 -10.33 15.95 10.54
C ARG A 192 -11.22 15.34 9.44
N SER A 193 -12.33 14.71 9.79
CA SER A 193 -13.31 14.25 8.79
C SER A 193 -13.75 15.40 7.86
N PHE A 194 -14.10 15.06 6.61
CA PHE A 194 -14.54 16.04 5.59
C PHE A 194 -13.54 17.21 5.41
N THR A 195 -12.24 16.89 5.37
CA THR A 195 -11.16 17.87 5.14
C THR A 195 -10.44 17.57 3.85
N THR A 196 -10.39 18.55 2.96
CA THR A 196 -9.48 18.59 1.82
C THR A 196 -8.27 19.44 2.19
N LEU A 197 -7.06 18.91 2.06
CA LEU A 197 -5.80 19.63 2.25
C LEU A 197 -5.06 19.71 0.93
N ASP A 198 -4.56 20.89 0.57
CA ASP A 198 -3.81 21.11 -0.66
C ASP A 198 -2.51 21.88 -0.37
N VAL A 199 -1.36 21.21 -0.46
CA VAL A 199 -0.06 21.73 -0.01
C VAL A 199 0.80 22.15 -1.19
N CYS A 200 0.77 23.45 -1.48
CA CYS A 200 1.48 24.10 -2.57
C CYS A 200 2.88 24.52 -2.10
N GLY A 201 3.68 23.50 -1.80
CA GLY A 201 5.04 23.62 -1.30
C GLY A 201 5.54 22.30 -0.71
N THR A 202 6.65 22.38 0.02
CA THR A 202 7.31 21.23 0.64
C THR A 202 7.19 21.26 2.15
N ILE A 203 6.75 20.16 2.74
CA ILE A 203 6.89 19.86 4.17
C ILE A 203 8.21 19.11 4.37
N ASN A 204 9.14 19.70 5.10
CA ASN A 204 10.41 19.07 5.43
C ASN A 204 10.38 18.49 6.85
N ALA A 205 10.47 17.17 7.00
CA ALA A 205 10.42 16.49 8.29
C ALA A 205 11.82 16.41 8.92
N THR A 206 12.04 17.14 10.02
CA THR A 206 13.36 17.34 10.63
C THR A 206 13.46 16.80 12.06
N GLY A 207 14.68 16.47 12.50
CA GLY A 207 14.93 15.94 13.84
C GLY A 207 14.51 14.48 14.02
N ALA A 208 14.34 14.04 15.27
CA ALA A 208 14.02 12.66 15.62
C ALA A 208 12.56 12.30 15.30
N THR A 209 12.34 11.07 14.84
CA THR A 209 11.01 10.47 14.66
C THR A 209 10.40 10.06 16.00
N ALA A 210 9.07 10.00 16.08
CA ALA A 210 8.36 9.27 17.14
C ALA A 210 7.42 8.22 16.54
N THR A 211 7.08 7.20 17.33
CA THR A 211 6.15 6.14 16.92
C THR A 211 4.78 6.70 16.60
N ASP A 212 4.10 6.11 15.61
CA ASP A 212 2.71 6.44 15.29
C ASP A 212 2.53 7.90 14.81
N ARG A 213 3.47 8.42 13.98
CA ARG A 213 3.50 9.79 13.44
C ARG A 213 3.79 9.82 11.95
N GLY A 214 3.35 10.90 11.31
CA GLY A 214 3.74 11.29 9.95
C GLY A 214 3.34 12.74 9.67
N PRO A 215 4.03 13.45 8.75
CA PRO A 215 3.73 14.82 8.37
C PRO A 215 2.25 15.07 8.09
N ILE A 216 1.61 14.21 7.30
CA ILE A 216 0.15 14.13 7.19
C ILE A 216 -0.32 12.91 7.96
N PHE A 217 -1.25 13.11 8.90
CA PHE A 217 -1.77 12.08 9.79
C PHE A 217 -3.31 12.06 9.79
N ALA A 218 -3.89 10.87 9.75
CA ALA A 218 -5.33 10.66 9.94
C ALA A 218 -5.62 9.46 10.84
N ARG A 219 -6.59 9.58 11.75
CA ARG A 219 -7.12 8.44 12.52
C ARG A 219 -8.62 8.57 12.82
N GLY A 220 -9.39 7.52 12.57
CA GLY A 220 -10.82 7.48 12.94
C GLY A 220 -11.67 8.53 12.22
N VAL A 221 -11.29 8.88 10.98
CA VAL A 221 -11.90 9.98 10.21
C VAL A 221 -12.31 9.53 8.81
N THR A 222 -13.32 10.20 8.26
CA THR A 222 -13.93 9.88 6.96
C THR A 222 -13.87 11.05 5.99
N ASP A 223 -13.93 10.77 4.70
CA ASP A 223 -14.13 11.75 3.63
C ASP A 223 -13.02 12.81 3.55
N ILE A 224 -11.77 12.36 3.76
CA ILE A 224 -10.58 13.19 3.72
C ILE A 224 -9.90 13.17 2.35
N GLU A 225 -9.25 14.26 1.99
CA GLU A 225 -8.53 14.40 0.73
C GLU A 225 -7.21 15.15 0.91
N VAL A 226 -6.15 14.66 0.26
CA VAL A 226 -4.86 15.36 0.15
C VAL A 226 -4.60 15.56 -1.33
N GLN A 227 -4.75 16.79 -1.83
CA GLN A 227 -4.74 17.07 -3.28
C GLN A 227 -3.31 17.10 -3.81
N HIS A 228 -2.47 18.01 -3.33
CA HIS A 228 -1.03 17.97 -3.55
C HIS A 228 -0.29 17.91 -2.20
N VAL A 229 0.86 17.23 -2.17
CA VAL A 229 1.88 17.45 -1.14
C VAL A 229 3.26 17.05 -1.65
N THR A 230 4.28 17.86 -1.34
CA THR A 230 5.68 17.43 -1.41
C THR A 230 6.23 17.21 0.00
N VAL A 231 6.87 16.07 0.25
CA VAL A 231 7.50 15.73 1.55
C VAL A 231 8.99 15.44 1.37
N THR A 232 9.82 15.98 2.27
CA THR A 232 11.27 15.70 2.34
C THR A 232 11.71 15.35 3.76
N GLY A 233 12.95 14.86 3.91
CA GLY A 233 13.53 14.48 5.20
C GLY A 233 13.26 13.02 5.57
N ALA A 234 13.33 12.69 6.86
CA ALA A 234 13.22 11.32 7.37
C ALA A 234 12.09 11.18 8.42
N PRO A 235 10.81 11.33 8.03
CA PRO A 235 9.69 11.00 8.91
C PRO A 235 9.60 9.48 9.11
N LEU A 236 8.86 9.00 10.12
CA LEU A 236 8.56 7.56 10.23
C LEU A 236 7.71 7.08 9.04
N TYR A 237 6.64 7.83 8.76
CA TYR A 237 5.77 7.70 7.60
C TYR A 237 5.60 9.10 6.97
N GLY A 238 5.74 9.27 5.65
CA GLY A 238 5.49 10.56 4.98
C GLY A 238 3.99 10.95 4.98
N ILE A 239 3.12 9.98 4.76
CA ILE A 239 1.68 10.04 5.03
C ILE A 239 1.31 8.80 5.85
N PHE A 240 0.55 8.99 6.92
CA PHE A 240 0.06 7.90 7.76
C PHE A 240 -1.44 8.03 8.04
N MET A 241 -2.21 7.00 7.67
CA MET A 241 -3.65 6.95 7.92
C MET A 241 -4.02 5.61 8.56
N ARG A 242 -4.83 5.64 9.62
CA ARG A 242 -5.28 4.44 10.36
C ARG A 242 -6.77 4.51 10.65
N ASP A 243 -7.51 3.42 10.43
CA ASP A 243 -8.96 3.35 10.69
C ASP A 243 -9.73 4.49 10.00
N VAL A 244 -9.63 4.56 8.67
CA VAL A 244 -10.18 5.67 7.84
C VAL A 244 -11.14 5.16 6.77
N ALA A 245 -12.00 6.06 6.30
CA ALA A 245 -12.94 5.82 5.20
C ALA A 245 -12.91 6.95 4.16
N ASN A 246 -13.26 6.63 2.91
CA ASN A 246 -13.45 7.59 1.81
C ASN A 246 -12.25 8.54 1.59
N VAL A 247 -11.05 7.96 1.55
CA VAL A 247 -9.78 8.69 1.39
C VAL A 247 -9.51 8.95 -0.10
N LYS A 248 -9.09 10.17 -0.44
CA LYS A 248 -8.42 10.45 -1.73
C LYS A 248 -7.04 11.10 -1.52
N LEU A 249 -6.01 10.48 -2.06
CA LEU A 249 -4.70 11.08 -2.27
C LEU A 249 -4.57 11.45 -3.76
N GLY A 250 -4.21 12.70 -4.05
CA GLY A 250 -4.04 13.21 -5.41
C GLY A 250 -2.63 12.99 -5.93
N GLN A 251 -1.84 14.05 -5.93
CA GLN A 251 -0.49 14.15 -6.48
C GLN A 251 0.52 14.20 -5.32
N ILE A 252 1.07 13.04 -4.98
CA ILE A 252 1.91 12.86 -3.80
C ILE A 252 3.38 12.71 -4.22
N THR A 253 4.23 13.66 -3.85
CA THR A 253 5.68 13.57 -4.13
C THR A 253 6.47 13.47 -2.83
N MET A 254 7.32 12.44 -2.70
CA MET A 254 8.21 12.28 -1.56
C MET A 254 9.66 12.09 -2.01
N ARG A 255 10.56 12.91 -1.48
CA ARG A 255 12.02 12.76 -1.64
C ARG A 255 12.63 12.64 -0.26
N LEU A 256 12.55 11.43 0.28
CA LEU A 256 12.92 11.13 1.66
C LEU A 256 14.40 10.77 1.78
N SER A 257 14.90 10.79 3.00
CA SER A 257 16.22 10.28 3.41
C SER A 257 16.13 9.14 4.44
N GLY A 258 14.93 8.58 4.62
CA GLY A 258 14.63 7.52 5.58
C GLY A 258 13.13 7.22 5.65
N GLY A 259 12.74 6.30 6.53
CA GLY A 259 11.33 5.98 6.80
C GLY A 259 10.56 5.33 5.65
N LEU A 260 9.24 5.40 5.70
CA LEU A 260 8.29 4.83 4.74
C LEU A 260 7.49 5.97 4.08
N GLY A 261 7.15 5.86 2.79
CA GLY A 261 6.36 6.86 2.07
C GLY A 261 4.92 6.99 2.56
N VAL A 262 4.01 6.17 2.04
CA VAL A 262 2.58 6.17 2.40
C VAL A 262 2.20 4.88 3.14
N ARG A 263 1.77 4.99 4.39
CA ARG A 263 1.24 3.87 5.21
C ARG A 263 -0.26 4.09 5.45
N ILE A 264 -1.09 3.15 5.02
CA ILE A 264 -2.54 3.16 5.26
C ILE A 264 -2.94 1.84 5.91
N ASP A 265 -3.44 1.86 7.15
CA ASP A 265 -3.84 0.63 7.85
C ASP A 265 -5.13 0.70 8.66
N ASN A 266 -5.47 -0.41 9.31
CA ASN A 266 -6.63 -0.60 10.18
C ASN A 266 -6.26 -0.84 11.65
N GLY A 267 -5.04 -0.50 12.08
CA GLY A 267 -4.62 -0.65 13.48
C GLY A 267 -4.71 -2.03 14.13
N ASN A 268 -4.97 -3.10 13.36
CA ASN A 268 -5.45 -4.40 13.85
C ASN A 268 -6.81 -4.35 14.61
N THR A 269 -7.65 -3.34 14.39
CA THR A 269 -8.98 -3.18 15.04
C THR A 269 -10.02 -4.23 14.62
N GLY A 270 -9.72 -5.04 13.60
CA GLY A 270 -10.58 -6.10 13.07
C GLY A 270 -11.36 -5.64 11.84
N ASP A 271 -12.00 -4.47 11.93
CA ASP A 271 -12.58 -3.76 10.79
C ASP A 271 -11.53 -3.39 9.73
N TYR A 272 -11.96 -3.16 8.48
CA TYR A 272 -11.08 -2.71 7.40
C TYR A 272 -11.14 -1.18 7.25
N THR A 273 -10.00 -0.56 6.92
CA THR A 273 -9.97 0.80 6.33
C THR A 273 -10.57 0.73 4.93
N LYS A 274 -11.50 1.62 4.58
CA LYS A 274 -12.41 1.45 3.43
C LYS A 274 -12.35 2.56 2.39
N ASN A 275 -12.52 2.21 1.12
CA ASN A 275 -12.66 3.14 0.00
C ASN A 275 -11.51 4.16 -0.07
N VAL A 276 -10.32 3.67 -0.40
CA VAL A 276 -9.07 4.44 -0.52
C VAL A 276 -8.72 4.62 -1.98
N LYS A 277 -8.60 5.87 -2.44
CA LYS A 277 -8.10 6.22 -3.77
C LYS A 277 -6.76 6.95 -3.68
N ILE A 278 -5.82 6.58 -4.54
CA ILE A 278 -4.55 7.27 -4.80
C ILE A 278 -4.46 7.54 -6.31
N ASP A 279 -4.33 8.79 -6.73
CA ASP A 279 -4.19 9.13 -8.15
C ASP A 279 -2.73 8.89 -8.62
N ASP A 280 -1.74 9.61 -8.09
CA ASP A 280 -0.31 9.38 -8.35
C ASP A 280 0.54 9.55 -7.09
N VAL A 281 1.48 8.63 -6.87
CA VAL A 281 2.46 8.74 -5.78
C VAL A 281 3.89 8.42 -6.25
N TYR A 282 4.75 9.42 -6.18
CA TYR A 282 6.20 9.32 -6.36
C TYR A 282 6.89 9.25 -4.99
N VAL A 283 7.76 8.25 -4.79
CA VAL A 283 8.62 8.16 -3.60
C VAL A 283 10.04 7.78 -4.01
N SER A 284 11.01 8.58 -3.55
CA SER A 284 12.43 8.23 -3.62
C SER A 284 13.11 8.29 -2.25
N GLY A 285 14.07 7.39 -1.99
CA GLY A 285 14.95 7.45 -0.81
C GLY A 285 14.29 7.07 0.53
N ALA A 286 13.11 6.45 0.50
CA ALA A 286 12.52 5.82 1.68
C ALA A 286 13.41 4.64 2.14
N GLY A 287 13.69 4.54 3.44
CA GLY A 287 14.42 3.40 4.03
C GLY A 287 13.58 2.12 4.10
N SER A 288 12.26 2.25 3.96
CA SER A 288 11.26 1.18 4.01
C SER A 288 10.47 1.17 2.69
N HIS A 289 9.14 0.98 2.74
CA HIS A 289 8.28 0.88 1.57
C HIS A 289 7.97 2.27 0.98
N ALA A 290 7.74 2.35 -0.33
CA ALA A 290 7.17 3.55 -0.94
C ALA A 290 5.66 3.66 -0.62
N VAL A 291 4.89 2.59 -0.80
CA VAL A 291 3.49 2.50 -0.39
C VAL A 291 3.22 1.17 0.30
N GLU A 292 2.51 1.21 1.43
CA GLU A 292 1.95 0.03 2.10
C GLU A 292 0.48 0.25 2.49
N THR A 293 -0.35 -0.74 2.16
CA THR A 293 -1.68 -0.90 2.77
C THR A 293 -1.69 -2.11 3.71
N PHE A 294 -2.33 -2.01 4.88
CA PHE A 294 -2.55 -3.13 5.81
C PHE A 294 -4.01 -3.19 6.28
N GLY A 295 -4.78 -4.21 5.86
CA GLY A 295 -6.19 -4.30 6.25
C GLY A 295 -7.07 -3.27 5.55
N VAL A 296 -6.92 -3.13 4.23
CA VAL A 296 -7.69 -2.18 3.39
C VAL A 296 -8.67 -2.92 2.48
N ASP A 297 -9.89 -2.39 2.37
CA ASP A 297 -10.98 -2.90 1.54
C ASP A 297 -11.47 -1.81 0.58
N GLY A 298 -11.41 -2.07 -0.73
CA GLY A 298 -11.71 -1.06 -1.75
C GLY A 298 -10.54 -0.10 -1.92
N LEU A 299 -9.51 -0.53 -2.66
CA LEU A 299 -8.32 0.27 -2.97
C LEU A 299 -8.25 0.59 -4.47
N THR A 300 -8.11 1.85 -4.84
CA THR A 300 -7.79 2.25 -6.22
C THR A 300 -6.48 3.03 -6.25
N ILE A 301 -5.52 2.62 -7.07
CA ILE A 301 -4.27 3.35 -7.30
C ILE A 301 -4.10 3.59 -8.81
N GLY A 302 -3.81 4.82 -9.22
CA GLY A 302 -3.37 5.11 -10.58
C GLY A 302 -1.94 4.62 -10.80
N THR A 303 -0.96 5.30 -10.21
CA THR A 303 0.48 4.94 -10.33
C THR A 303 1.21 5.01 -8.99
N VAL A 304 2.07 4.01 -8.73
CA VAL A 304 3.16 4.09 -7.76
C VAL A 304 4.49 4.17 -8.50
N THR A 305 5.24 5.26 -8.29
CA THR A 305 6.58 5.47 -8.84
C THR A 305 7.62 5.41 -7.72
N ALA A 306 8.31 4.26 -7.58
CA ALA A 306 9.30 4.04 -6.52
C ALA A 306 10.73 4.11 -7.05
N ARG A 307 11.64 4.80 -6.36
CA ARG A 307 13.06 4.95 -6.76
C ARG A 307 14.00 4.81 -5.56
N ASN A 308 14.90 3.83 -5.57
CA ASN A 308 15.89 3.61 -4.50
C ASN A 308 15.20 3.56 -3.12
N VAL A 309 14.25 2.63 -2.95
CA VAL A 309 13.53 2.44 -1.68
C VAL A 309 13.99 1.15 -1.02
N GLY A 310 14.24 1.17 0.29
CA GLY A 310 14.92 0.09 1.01
C GLY A 310 14.14 -1.23 1.04
N GLU A 311 12.83 -1.19 0.81
CA GLU A 311 11.95 -2.38 0.82
C GLU A 311 10.96 -2.36 -0.37
N SER A 312 9.65 -2.46 -0.16
CA SER A 312 8.69 -2.61 -1.26
C SER A 312 8.44 -1.32 -2.05
N GLY A 313 8.26 -1.43 -3.37
CA GLY A 313 7.67 -0.32 -4.16
C GLY A 313 6.19 -0.13 -3.80
N LEU A 314 5.40 -1.18 -3.94
CA LEU A 314 4.05 -1.30 -3.37
C LEU A 314 3.93 -2.62 -2.61
N LEU A 315 3.58 -2.56 -1.32
CA LEU A 315 3.13 -3.71 -0.54
C LEU A 315 1.61 -3.65 -0.33
N LEU A 316 0.91 -4.67 -0.81
CA LEU A 316 -0.46 -4.96 -0.39
C LEU A 316 -0.41 -6.01 0.72
N ASN A 317 -0.62 -5.57 1.97
CA ASN A 317 -0.65 -6.38 3.17
C ASN A 317 -2.12 -6.59 3.55
N LYS A 318 -2.62 -7.82 3.66
CA LYS A 318 -4.02 -8.13 4.04
C LYS A 318 -5.06 -7.19 3.37
N THR A 319 -4.92 -6.93 2.06
CA THR A 319 -5.76 -5.97 1.32
C THR A 319 -6.67 -6.72 0.35
N ILE A 320 -7.91 -6.24 0.17
CA ILE A 320 -8.93 -6.85 -0.69
C ILE A 320 -9.58 -5.81 -1.60
N ASN A 321 -10.19 -6.28 -2.70
CA ASN A 321 -10.97 -5.45 -3.62
C ASN A 321 -10.16 -4.25 -4.16
N ALA A 322 -9.02 -4.54 -4.81
CA ALA A 322 -8.03 -3.54 -5.21
C ALA A 322 -7.83 -3.46 -6.72
N THR A 323 -7.73 -2.24 -7.26
CA THR A 323 -7.37 -1.95 -8.66
C THR A 323 -6.19 -1.00 -8.72
N ILE A 324 -5.06 -1.48 -9.24
CA ILE A 324 -3.81 -0.73 -9.40
C ILE A 324 -3.55 -0.56 -10.89
N GLY A 325 -3.31 0.67 -11.36
CA GLY A 325 -2.91 0.94 -12.74
C GLY A 325 -1.48 0.48 -13.01
N THR A 326 -0.50 1.16 -12.41
CA THR A 326 0.93 0.91 -12.62
C THR A 326 1.70 0.87 -11.29
N VAL A 327 2.59 -0.12 -11.15
CA VAL A 327 3.74 -0.04 -10.26
C VAL A 327 4.98 0.08 -11.13
N ASP A 328 5.70 1.21 -11.04
CA ASP A 328 6.97 1.44 -11.73
C ASP A 328 8.08 1.67 -10.71
N ALA A 329 8.92 0.65 -10.51
CA ALA A 329 9.99 0.67 -9.52
C ALA A 329 11.38 0.56 -10.15
N VAL A 330 12.31 1.36 -9.63
CA VAL A 330 13.76 1.22 -9.87
C VAL A 330 14.44 1.03 -8.53
N ASP A 331 15.23 -0.04 -8.40
CA ASP A 331 16.02 -0.40 -7.23
C ASP A 331 15.25 -0.47 -5.89
N ALA A 332 13.99 -0.89 -5.97
CA ALA A 332 13.19 -1.24 -4.80
C ALA A 332 13.70 -2.52 -4.14
N GLY A 333 13.96 -2.43 -2.83
CA GLY A 333 14.32 -3.55 -1.98
C GLY A 333 15.71 -4.10 -2.22
N ASN A 334 16.63 -3.37 -2.87
CA ASN A 334 17.93 -3.90 -3.25
C ASN A 334 18.66 -4.55 -2.05
N GLY A 335 19.15 -5.78 -2.23
CA GLY A 335 19.77 -6.57 -1.16
C GLY A 335 18.82 -7.23 -0.14
N THR A 336 17.49 -7.15 -0.30
CA THR A 336 16.51 -7.58 0.73
C THR A 336 15.55 -8.70 0.30
N GLY A 337 14.65 -9.09 1.22
CA GLY A 337 13.52 -9.98 0.96
C GLY A 337 12.36 -9.38 0.15
N TYR A 338 12.39 -8.09 -0.21
CA TYR A 338 11.25 -7.39 -0.81
C TYR A 338 11.22 -7.40 -2.35
N ALA A 339 10.30 -6.62 -2.93
CA ALA A 339 9.99 -6.57 -4.37
C ALA A 339 9.44 -5.19 -4.79
N ALA A 340 9.51 -4.89 -6.09
CA ALA A 340 8.81 -3.76 -6.70
C ALA A 340 7.31 -3.81 -6.40
N PHE A 341 6.67 -4.98 -6.56
CA PHE A 341 5.30 -5.24 -6.13
C PHE A 341 5.25 -6.49 -5.22
N ARG A 342 4.78 -6.33 -3.98
CA ARG A 342 4.63 -7.42 -3.00
C ARG A 342 3.18 -7.56 -2.53
N MET A 343 2.74 -8.80 -2.32
CA MET A 343 1.47 -9.14 -1.68
C MET A 343 1.76 -10.07 -0.48
N ALA A 344 1.22 -9.76 0.69
CA ALA A 344 1.52 -10.49 1.92
C ALA A 344 0.31 -10.68 2.86
N ASN A 345 0.39 -11.72 3.69
CA ASN A 345 -0.46 -11.98 4.84
C ASN A 345 -1.96 -12.03 4.50
N ARG A 346 -2.35 -13.04 3.72
CA ARG A 346 -3.75 -13.28 3.28
C ARG A 346 -4.31 -12.13 2.44
N ASN A 347 -3.46 -11.45 1.67
CA ASN A 347 -3.89 -10.47 0.68
C ASN A 347 -4.81 -11.14 -0.37
N GLY A 348 -5.91 -10.48 -0.73
CA GLY A 348 -6.94 -11.00 -1.64
C GLY A 348 -7.94 -11.98 -1.01
N ARG A 349 -7.69 -12.52 0.20
CA ARG A 349 -8.58 -13.49 0.85
C ARG A 349 -9.91 -12.84 1.27
N VAL A 350 -11.04 -13.39 0.81
CA VAL A 350 -12.40 -12.96 1.19
C VAL A 350 -13.15 -14.16 1.75
N GLY A 351 -13.55 -14.07 3.02
CA GLY A 351 -13.93 -15.26 3.78
C GLY A 351 -12.77 -16.25 3.77
N ASP A 352 -13.03 -17.49 3.35
CA ASP A 352 -12.03 -18.55 3.19
C ASP A 352 -11.54 -18.78 1.75
N ALA A 353 -11.96 -17.93 0.80
CA ALA A 353 -11.63 -18.05 -0.62
C ALA A 353 -10.70 -16.93 -1.11
N TYR A 354 -10.12 -17.14 -2.30
CA TYR A 354 -9.34 -16.14 -3.03
C TYR A 354 -10.05 -15.81 -4.35
N PRO A 355 -11.18 -15.07 -4.33
CA PRO A 355 -11.81 -14.59 -5.57
C PRO A 355 -10.85 -13.65 -6.31
N SER A 356 -10.98 -13.52 -7.63
CA SER A 356 -10.16 -12.56 -8.39
C SER A 356 -10.63 -11.13 -8.09
N ASN A 357 -10.06 -10.51 -7.06
CA ASN A 357 -10.43 -9.21 -6.52
C ASN A 357 -9.27 -8.20 -6.45
N ILE A 358 -8.04 -8.62 -6.78
CA ILE A 358 -6.88 -7.73 -6.98
C ILE A 358 -6.59 -7.68 -8.48
N THR A 359 -6.60 -6.49 -9.07
CA THR A 359 -6.20 -6.26 -10.46
C THR A 359 -5.02 -5.29 -10.52
N VAL A 360 -3.97 -5.64 -11.26
CA VAL A 360 -2.81 -4.76 -11.51
C VAL A 360 -2.61 -4.60 -13.02
N GLY A 361 -2.60 -3.38 -13.54
CA GLY A 361 -2.46 -3.10 -14.97
C GLY A 361 -1.06 -3.40 -15.51
N LEU A 362 -0.03 -2.87 -14.85
CA LEU A 362 1.39 -3.03 -15.17
C LEU A 362 2.22 -3.17 -13.89
N VAL A 363 3.10 -4.16 -13.84
CA VAL A 363 4.28 -4.15 -12.94
C VAL A 363 5.54 -3.97 -13.78
N LYS A 364 6.21 -2.85 -13.59
CA LYS A 364 7.50 -2.51 -14.21
C LYS A 364 8.57 -2.44 -13.13
N ALA A 365 9.65 -3.19 -13.32
CA ALA A 365 10.75 -3.30 -12.38
C ALA A 365 12.11 -3.21 -13.09
N ARG A 366 13.04 -2.44 -12.53
CA ARG A 366 14.44 -2.35 -12.95
C ARG A 366 15.34 -2.47 -11.71
N GLY A 367 16.32 -3.37 -11.75
CA GLY A 367 17.20 -3.59 -10.60
C GLY A 367 16.43 -4.07 -9.36
N GLY A 368 16.92 -3.72 -8.17
CA GLY A 368 16.29 -4.08 -6.90
C GLY A 368 16.30 -5.59 -6.60
N ALA A 369 15.61 -6.01 -5.52
CA ALA A 369 15.60 -7.43 -5.13
C ALA A 369 14.72 -8.30 -6.04
N ARG A 370 13.45 -7.91 -6.24
CA ARG A 370 12.47 -8.72 -6.99
C ARG A 370 11.50 -7.86 -7.78
N GLY A 371 10.94 -8.40 -8.86
CA GLY A 371 9.86 -7.73 -9.60
C GLY A 371 8.51 -7.91 -8.90
N ILE A 372 8.03 -9.15 -8.84
CA ILE A 372 6.79 -9.52 -8.16
C ILE A 372 7.10 -10.50 -7.03
N PHE A 373 6.51 -10.32 -5.85
CA PHE A 373 6.57 -11.31 -4.77
C PHE A 373 5.19 -11.51 -4.11
N CYS A 374 4.61 -12.69 -4.30
CA CYS A 374 3.44 -13.13 -3.54
C CYS A 374 3.89 -14.06 -2.40
N VAL A 375 3.39 -13.83 -1.18
CA VAL A 375 3.81 -14.60 0.01
C VAL A 375 2.75 -14.69 1.12
N SER A 376 2.89 -15.69 1.99
CA SER A 376 2.10 -15.87 3.23
C SER A 376 0.60 -15.88 2.96
N GLU A 377 0.17 -16.91 2.25
CA GLU A 377 -1.23 -17.18 1.91
C GLU A 377 -1.92 -16.08 1.09
N SER A 378 -1.19 -15.37 0.23
CA SER A 378 -1.77 -14.29 -0.58
C SER A 378 -2.30 -14.80 -1.93
N GLY A 379 -3.23 -14.06 -2.56
CA GLY A 379 -3.89 -14.55 -3.77
C GLY A 379 -4.88 -13.59 -4.40
N GLY A 380 -5.78 -14.16 -5.22
CA GLY A 380 -6.90 -13.44 -5.83
C GLY A 380 -6.49 -12.39 -6.88
N ALA A 381 -5.31 -12.53 -7.46
CA ALA A 381 -4.62 -11.46 -8.19
C ALA A 381 -4.45 -11.72 -9.69
N THR A 382 -4.98 -10.79 -10.51
CA THR A 382 -4.75 -10.73 -11.95
C THR A 382 -3.80 -9.58 -12.30
N ILE A 383 -2.61 -9.92 -12.79
CA ILE A 383 -1.60 -8.96 -13.25
C ILE A 383 -1.60 -8.93 -14.79
N GLY A 384 -1.86 -7.74 -15.35
CA GLY A 384 -1.99 -7.46 -16.77
C GLY A 384 -0.69 -7.61 -17.52
N ARG A 385 0.16 -6.58 -17.47
CA ARG A 385 1.46 -6.55 -18.15
C ARG A 385 2.61 -6.67 -17.15
N VAL A 386 3.66 -7.37 -17.55
CA VAL A 386 4.96 -7.39 -16.85
C VAL A 386 6.04 -6.74 -17.69
N ASP A 387 6.91 -5.95 -17.06
CA ASP A 387 8.11 -5.38 -17.66
C ASP A 387 9.25 -5.43 -16.62
N ILE A 388 9.84 -6.61 -16.44
CA ILE A 388 10.77 -6.92 -15.34
C ILE A 388 12.16 -7.20 -15.91
N ALA A 389 13.18 -6.47 -15.46
CA ALA A 389 14.55 -6.65 -15.90
C ALA A 389 15.59 -6.38 -14.80
N GLY A 390 16.62 -7.24 -14.72
CA GLY A 390 17.81 -7.00 -13.88
C GLY A 390 17.62 -7.11 -12.36
N THR A 391 16.52 -7.70 -11.90
CA THR A 391 16.25 -7.94 -10.46
C THR A 391 17.20 -8.98 -9.87
N GLY A 392 17.78 -8.73 -8.70
CA GLY A 392 18.81 -9.59 -8.10
C GLY A 392 18.34 -11.00 -7.74
N ASN A 393 17.33 -11.13 -6.88
CA ASN A 393 16.96 -12.41 -6.24
C ASN A 393 16.01 -13.27 -7.08
N ASN A 394 14.89 -12.68 -7.52
CA ASN A 394 13.86 -13.37 -8.33
C ASN A 394 13.13 -12.34 -9.19
N ALA A 395 12.99 -12.56 -10.50
CA ALA A 395 12.13 -11.71 -11.32
C ALA A 395 10.68 -11.77 -10.82
N ILE A 396 10.21 -12.98 -10.49
CA ILE A 396 8.90 -13.25 -9.88
C ILE A 396 9.10 -14.35 -8.83
N LEU A 397 8.56 -14.16 -7.64
CA LEU A 397 8.46 -15.20 -6.60
C LEU A 397 7.00 -15.39 -6.19
N ILE A 398 6.53 -16.64 -6.21
CA ILE A 398 5.18 -17.05 -5.82
C ILE A 398 5.35 -18.10 -4.73
N GLU A 399 5.01 -17.77 -3.49
CA GLU A 399 5.31 -18.59 -2.32
C GLU A 399 4.08 -18.79 -1.41
N ASN A 400 3.51 -19.99 -1.42
CA ASN A 400 2.26 -20.33 -0.73
C ASN A 400 1.10 -19.38 -1.12
N CYS A 401 0.81 -19.27 -2.42
CA CYS A 401 -0.16 -18.35 -2.99
C CYS A 401 -1.24 -19.01 -3.86
N TYR A 402 -2.37 -18.32 -4.03
CA TYR A 402 -3.63 -18.92 -4.49
C TYR A 402 -4.38 -18.11 -5.54
N ASN A 403 -4.92 -18.76 -6.57
CA ASN A 403 -5.72 -18.15 -7.65
C ASN A 403 -5.09 -16.85 -8.20
N MET A 404 -3.98 -16.99 -8.92
CA MET A 404 -3.22 -15.87 -9.46
C MET A 404 -2.95 -16.05 -10.95
N THR A 405 -3.18 -14.99 -11.73
CA THR A 405 -2.82 -14.96 -13.16
C THR A 405 -1.88 -13.81 -13.45
N ILE A 406 -0.72 -14.09 -14.05
CA ILE A 406 0.28 -13.07 -14.44
C ILE A 406 0.48 -13.07 -15.96
N GLY A 407 0.40 -11.87 -16.55
CA GLY A 407 0.68 -11.63 -17.96
C GLY A 407 -0.54 -11.68 -18.89
N THR A 408 -1.75 -11.41 -18.40
CA THR A 408 -2.98 -11.41 -19.24
C THR A 408 -2.95 -10.41 -20.40
N LYS A 409 -2.03 -9.43 -20.36
CA LYS A 409 -1.74 -8.44 -21.42
C LYS A 409 -0.28 -8.50 -21.89
N GLY A 410 0.40 -9.62 -21.63
CA GLY A 410 1.76 -9.96 -22.05
C GLY A 410 2.87 -9.08 -21.44
N GLY A 411 3.90 -8.79 -22.23
CA GLY A 411 5.08 -8.05 -21.79
C GLY A 411 6.34 -8.93 -21.74
N THR A 412 7.31 -8.57 -20.90
CA THR A 412 8.64 -9.18 -20.88
C THR A 412 9.17 -9.38 -19.47
N VAL A 413 9.81 -10.52 -19.23
CA VAL A 413 10.67 -10.80 -18.09
C VAL A 413 12.06 -11.17 -18.63
N THR A 414 13.11 -10.41 -18.30
CA THR A 414 14.43 -10.56 -18.94
C THR A 414 15.62 -10.45 -17.97
N GLY A 415 16.43 -11.51 -17.90
CA GLY A 415 17.57 -11.59 -16.98
C GLY A 415 17.17 -11.52 -15.50
N GLY A 416 18.14 -11.25 -14.63
CA GLY A 416 17.94 -11.31 -13.18
C GLY A 416 17.66 -12.72 -12.66
N GLY A 417 17.27 -12.82 -11.38
CA GLY A 417 16.93 -14.10 -10.76
C GLY A 417 15.67 -14.77 -11.34
N GLU A 418 15.52 -16.08 -11.10
CA GLU A 418 14.47 -16.94 -11.65
C GLU A 418 13.01 -16.48 -11.37
N VAL A 419 12.09 -16.90 -12.24
CA VAL A 419 10.64 -16.93 -11.99
C VAL A 419 10.33 -18.20 -11.19
N ARG A 420 10.14 -18.07 -9.87
CA ARG A 420 10.05 -19.21 -8.96
C ARG A 420 8.65 -19.39 -8.38
N LEU A 421 8.11 -20.61 -8.50
CA LEU A 421 7.03 -21.13 -7.66
C LEU A 421 7.70 -21.94 -6.54
N ALA A 422 7.48 -21.52 -5.29
CA ALA A 422 8.07 -22.06 -4.07
C ALA A 422 7.01 -22.32 -3.00
N ALA A 423 7.36 -23.06 -1.95
CA ALA A 423 6.52 -23.19 -0.76
C ALA A 423 7.39 -23.31 0.49
N ARG A 424 6.97 -22.62 1.56
CA ARG A 424 7.39 -22.90 2.93
C ARG A 424 6.39 -23.86 3.59
N ALA A 425 6.86 -24.65 4.56
CA ALA A 425 6.13 -25.81 5.08
C ALA A 425 5.01 -25.46 6.09
N GLU A 426 5.04 -24.27 6.67
CA GLU A 426 4.04 -23.77 7.63
C GLU A 426 2.73 -23.29 6.98
N PHE A 427 2.66 -23.27 5.64
CA PHE A 427 1.46 -22.91 4.88
C PHE A 427 1.16 -23.96 3.80
N PRO A 428 -0.10 -24.11 3.36
CA PRO A 428 -0.41 -24.93 2.19
C PRO A 428 0.36 -24.46 0.95
N ASN A 429 0.64 -25.40 0.05
CA ASN A 429 1.38 -25.16 -1.18
C ASN A 429 0.59 -24.25 -2.16
N ASN A 430 1.28 -23.67 -3.15
CA ASN A 430 0.67 -22.87 -4.20
C ASN A 430 -0.50 -23.61 -4.88
N LYS A 431 -1.59 -22.88 -5.18
CA LYS A 431 -2.74 -23.40 -5.91
C LYS A 431 -3.26 -22.43 -6.99
N ASP A 432 -3.75 -22.97 -8.11
CA ASP A 432 -4.44 -22.22 -9.18
C ASP A 432 -3.59 -21.05 -9.72
N ILE A 433 -2.32 -21.31 -9.98
CA ILE A 433 -1.37 -20.34 -10.53
C ILE A 433 -1.39 -20.40 -12.07
N THR A 434 -1.43 -19.25 -12.74
CA THR A 434 -1.33 -19.15 -14.20
C THR A 434 -0.26 -18.13 -14.60
N LEU A 435 0.77 -18.57 -15.32
CA LEU A 435 1.72 -17.71 -16.02
C LEU A 435 1.41 -17.73 -17.51
N ARG A 436 1.18 -16.56 -18.14
CA ARG A 436 0.74 -16.51 -19.53
C ARG A 436 1.20 -15.29 -20.33
N GLY A 437 1.28 -15.43 -21.64
CA GLY A 437 1.29 -14.32 -22.61
C GLY A 437 2.52 -13.40 -22.67
N PHE A 438 3.49 -13.53 -21.77
CA PHE A 438 4.72 -12.73 -21.76
C PHE A 438 5.91 -13.45 -22.42
N THR A 439 6.93 -12.71 -22.80
CA THR A 439 8.21 -13.26 -23.24
C THR A 439 9.16 -13.42 -22.06
N LEU A 440 9.70 -14.62 -21.85
CA LEU A 440 10.76 -14.91 -20.88
C LEU A 440 12.10 -15.00 -21.62
N LYS A 441 13.07 -14.17 -21.22
CA LYS A 441 14.38 -14.07 -21.87
C LYS A 441 15.53 -14.20 -20.87
N ASN A 442 16.55 -14.99 -21.19
CA ASN A 442 17.76 -15.15 -20.35
C ASN A 442 17.42 -15.46 -18.87
N ASN A 443 16.43 -16.33 -18.62
CA ASN A 443 15.86 -16.58 -17.29
C ASN A 443 15.22 -17.99 -17.24
N THR A 444 14.83 -18.47 -16.05
CA THR A 444 14.25 -19.80 -15.81
C THR A 444 12.93 -19.68 -15.08
N ILE A 445 11.90 -20.43 -15.51
CA ILE A 445 10.77 -20.76 -14.64
C ILE A 445 11.16 -22.00 -13.84
N ARG A 446 11.15 -21.90 -12.51
CA ARG A 446 11.34 -23.02 -11.58
C ARG A 446 10.06 -23.29 -10.81
N GLU A 447 9.58 -24.53 -10.82
CA GLU A 447 8.50 -25.00 -9.95
C GLU A 447 9.07 -26.05 -8.98
N THR A 448 9.20 -25.70 -7.70
CA THR A 448 9.67 -26.64 -6.67
C THR A 448 9.15 -26.21 -5.28
N PRO A 449 8.23 -26.96 -4.64
CA PRO A 449 7.54 -28.17 -5.12
C PRO A 449 6.51 -27.88 -6.24
N CYS A 450 5.94 -28.94 -6.82
CA CYS A 450 4.80 -28.85 -7.74
C CYS A 450 3.63 -28.07 -7.12
N ALA A 451 3.09 -27.09 -7.82
CA ALA A 451 1.90 -26.36 -7.40
C ALA A 451 0.63 -27.07 -7.89
N ASP A 452 -0.43 -27.05 -7.07
CA ASP A 452 -1.71 -27.63 -7.43
C ASP A 452 -2.39 -26.75 -8.50
N GLY A 453 -2.56 -27.27 -9.72
CA GLY A 453 -3.16 -26.53 -10.83
C GLY A 453 -2.28 -25.46 -11.50
N PHE A 454 -0.94 -25.52 -11.41
CA PHE A 454 -0.09 -24.56 -12.16
C PHE A 454 -0.18 -24.73 -13.68
N THR A 455 -0.66 -23.67 -14.33
CA THR A 455 -0.79 -23.52 -15.79
C THR A 455 0.27 -22.57 -16.35
N LEU A 456 1.03 -23.02 -17.34
CA LEU A 456 1.92 -22.20 -18.16
C LEU A 456 1.40 -22.20 -19.60
N THR A 457 1.01 -21.04 -20.15
CA THR A 457 0.36 -20.99 -21.48
C THR A 457 0.67 -19.73 -22.29
N GLY A 458 1.10 -19.91 -23.54
CA GLY A 458 1.44 -18.79 -24.43
C GLY A 458 2.59 -17.90 -23.93
N VAL A 459 3.50 -18.43 -23.11
CA VAL A 459 4.75 -17.74 -22.73
C VAL A 459 5.81 -18.05 -23.77
N THR A 460 6.39 -17.02 -24.37
CA THR A 460 7.46 -17.19 -25.38
C THR A 460 8.81 -17.30 -24.68
N LEU A 461 9.53 -18.40 -24.88
CA LEU A 461 10.87 -18.61 -24.33
C LEU A 461 11.94 -18.09 -25.32
N THR A 462 12.99 -17.45 -24.82
CA THR A 462 14.12 -16.96 -25.64
C THR A 462 15.42 -17.06 -24.84
N ASN A 463 16.22 -18.10 -25.11
CA ASN A 463 17.34 -18.48 -24.23
C ASN A 463 16.88 -18.59 -22.77
N ALA A 464 15.84 -19.39 -22.55
CA ALA A 464 15.14 -19.51 -21.28
C ALA A 464 14.66 -20.94 -21.07
N THR A 465 14.65 -21.42 -19.82
CA THR A 465 14.28 -22.80 -19.48
C THR A 465 13.05 -22.86 -18.59
N VAL A 466 12.41 -24.03 -18.57
CA VAL A 466 11.28 -24.36 -17.69
C VAL A 466 11.68 -25.64 -16.96
N ASP A 467 11.88 -25.52 -15.66
CA ASP A 467 12.31 -26.56 -14.73
C ASP A 467 11.12 -26.86 -13.82
N ARG A 468 10.48 -28.02 -14.04
CA ARG A 468 9.35 -28.51 -13.26
C ARG A 468 9.74 -29.85 -12.64
N CYS A 469 9.17 -30.11 -11.47
CA CYS A 469 9.16 -31.40 -10.78
C CYS A 469 8.65 -32.55 -11.68
#